data_AF-A0A356AXL8-F1
#
_entry.id   AF-A0A356AXL8-F1
#
_cell.length_a   1.000
_cell.length_b   1.000
_cell.length_c   1.000
_cell.angle_alpha   90.00
_cell.angle_beta   90.00
_cell.angle_gamma   90.00
#
_symmetry.space_group_name_H-M   'P 1'
#
loop_
_entity.id
_entity.type
_entity.pdbx_description
1 polymer ?
#
loop_
_entity_poly.entity_id
_entity_poly.type
_entity_poly.pdbx_seq_one_letter_code
_entity_poly.pdbx_strand_id
1 'polypeptide(L)'
;TPLVVIFSLFIAILLNLDIKGRGVLRSLFVLPFLLGSGFIMQQIMNQGLQDEMGDTAMGTDTTSISRGTILIPREVLWYLGPKVANLVMQFLSRITEVLWKCPVPIILFLGGLQSISGSLYESAKVDGATQWEMFWKITLPMIGDIILVAIIYTLIDMFTESTNSVMANIHSMAFKSTRFEYAAALACIYIVIILVLIGVIFGIAALISKSNNK
;
A
#
# COMPACT_ATOMS: atom_id res chain seq x y z
N THR A 1 -5.26 2.67 -5.16
CA THR A 1 -3.99 2.52 -5.89
C THR A 1 -3.35 3.86 -6.24
N PRO A 2 -3.92 4.79 -7.04
CA PRO A 2 -3.27 6.09 -7.28
C PRO A 2 -3.21 6.96 -6.02
N LEU A 3 -4.24 6.88 -5.17
CA LEU A 3 -4.26 7.56 -3.88
C LEU A 3 -3.11 7.13 -2.96
N VAL A 4 -2.75 5.83 -2.97
CA VAL A 4 -1.65 5.30 -2.13
C VAL A 4 -0.33 5.93 -2.56
N VAL A 5 -0.08 6.03 -3.87
CA VAL A 5 1.14 6.65 -4.42
C VAL A 5 1.19 8.13 -4.04
N ILE A 6 0.12 8.90 -4.27
CA ILE A 6 0.07 10.33 -3.95
C ILE A 6 0.25 10.56 -2.44
N PHE A 7 -0.45 9.79 -1.61
CA PHE A 7 -0.40 9.91 -0.16
C PHE A 7 0.98 9.50 0.38
N SER A 8 1.57 8.44 -0.16
CA SER A 8 2.91 8.00 0.21
C SER A 8 3.99 9.02 -0.17
N LEU A 9 3.88 9.68 -1.33
CA LEU A 9 4.77 10.76 -1.72
C LEU A 9 4.66 11.95 -0.75
N PHE A 10 3.44 12.35 -0.41
CA PHE A 10 3.20 13.44 0.53
C PHE A 10 3.81 13.15 1.91
N ILE A 11 3.58 11.94 2.44
CA ILE A 11 4.16 11.50 3.72
C ILE A 11 5.68 11.40 3.61
N ALA A 12 6.23 10.88 2.52
CA ALA A 12 7.67 10.76 2.34
C ALA A 12 8.37 12.13 2.37
N ILE A 13 7.78 13.15 1.75
CA ILE A 13 8.27 14.54 1.82
C ILE A 13 8.24 15.04 3.27
N LEU A 14 7.14 14.77 3.99
CA LEU A 14 6.98 15.17 5.40
C LEU A 14 8.01 14.49 6.32
N LEU A 15 8.37 13.24 6.03
CA LEU A 15 9.39 12.46 6.74
C LEU A 15 10.82 12.75 6.29
N ASN A 16 11.01 13.43 5.15
CA ASN A 16 12.31 13.82 4.63
C ASN A 16 12.81 15.15 5.23
N LEU A 17 11.96 15.90 5.94
CA LEU A 17 12.38 17.10 6.67
C LEU A 17 13.37 16.74 7.79
N ASP A 18 14.38 17.60 8.00
CA ASP A 18 15.40 17.46 9.05
C ASP A 18 14.83 17.74 10.45
N ILE A 19 14.01 16.82 10.94
CA ILE A 19 13.41 16.87 12.28
C ILE A 19 14.27 16.06 13.25
N LYS A 20 14.56 16.62 14.42
CA LYS A 20 15.17 15.90 15.55
C LYS A 20 14.23 14.76 15.97
N GLY A 21 14.52 13.53 15.55
CA GLY A 21 13.68 12.34 15.80
C GLY A 21 13.37 11.45 14.58
N ARG A 22 13.97 11.72 13.41
CA ARG A 22 13.75 10.99 12.14
C ARG A 22 13.74 9.45 12.21
N GLY A 23 14.53 8.83 13.08
CA GLY A 23 14.56 7.37 13.24
C GLY A 23 13.30 6.79 13.88
N VAL A 24 12.78 7.46 14.92
CA VAL A 24 11.57 7.05 15.65
C VAL A 24 10.32 7.25 14.80
N LEU A 25 10.27 8.34 14.03
CA LEU A 25 9.13 8.60 13.14
C LEU A 25 9.03 7.54 12.04
N ARG A 26 10.17 7.12 11.46
CA ARG A 26 10.21 6.05 10.45
C ARG A 26 9.78 4.70 11.03
N SER A 27 10.26 4.33 12.22
CA SER A 27 9.86 3.05 12.84
C SER A 27 8.39 3.03 13.23
N LEU A 28 7.85 4.14 13.77
CA LEU A 28 6.44 4.24 14.15
C LEU A 28 5.49 4.04 12.97
N PHE A 29 5.84 4.55 11.78
CA PHE A 29 5.03 4.37 10.57
C PHE A 29 5.10 2.96 9.96
N VAL A 30 6.19 2.23 10.21
CA VAL A 30 6.35 0.85 9.72
C VAL A 30 5.63 -0.17 10.60
N LEU A 31 5.47 0.12 11.90
CA LEU A 31 4.83 -0.79 12.86
C LEU A 31 3.41 -1.24 12.45
N PRO A 32 2.49 -0.35 12.01
CA PRO A 32 1.15 -0.78 11.59
C PRO A 32 1.17 -1.75 10.40
N PHE A 33 2.04 -1.52 9.41
CA PHE A 33 2.20 -2.44 8.28
C PHE A 33 2.79 -3.78 8.71
N LEU A 34 3.76 -3.77 9.63
CA LEU A 34 4.38 -4.98 10.15
C LEU A 34 3.35 -5.87 10.89
N LEU A 35 2.47 -5.24 11.68
CA LEU A 35 1.38 -5.91 12.39
C LEU A 35 0.23 -6.31 11.47
N GLY A 36 0.09 -5.59 10.35
CA GLY A 36 -1.10 -5.62 9.52
C GLY A 36 -1.09 -6.52 8.30
N SER A 37 0.08 -6.97 7.84
CA SER A 37 0.23 -7.78 6.62
C SER A 37 -0.29 -9.23 6.71
N GLY A 38 -1.14 -9.55 7.70
CA GLY A 38 -1.99 -10.74 7.68
C GLY A 38 -1.37 -12.04 8.15
N PHE A 39 -0.03 -12.16 8.28
CA PHE A 39 0.59 -13.43 8.71
C PHE A 39 0.29 -13.77 10.19
N ILE A 40 0.36 -12.78 11.08
CA ILE A 40 0.05 -12.97 12.51
C ILE A 40 -1.45 -13.16 12.72
N MET A 41 -2.30 -12.41 11.99
CA MET A 41 -3.75 -12.54 12.12
C MET A 41 -4.26 -13.90 11.59
N GLN A 42 -3.73 -14.37 10.45
CA GLN A 42 -4.06 -15.72 9.95
C GLN A 42 -3.44 -16.83 10.82
N GLN A 43 -2.25 -16.64 11.40
CA GLN A 43 -1.69 -17.64 12.32
C GLN A 43 -2.45 -17.70 13.64
N ILE A 44 -2.86 -16.57 14.22
CA ILE A 44 -3.73 -16.55 15.41
C ILE A 44 -5.09 -17.21 15.10
N MET A 45 -5.64 -16.97 13.90
CA MET A 45 -6.90 -17.57 13.47
C MET A 45 -6.79 -19.07 13.12
N ASN A 46 -5.65 -19.52 12.58
CA ASN A 46 -5.39 -20.94 12.23
C ASN A 46 -4.74 -21.76 13.36
N GLN A 47 -4.28 -21.15 14.46
CA GLN A 47 -3.67 -21.84 15.61
C GLN A 47 -4.69 -22.24 16.71
N GLY A 48 -5.97 -22.33 16.37
CA GLY A 48 -6.93 -23.04 17.23
C GLY A 48 -7.59 -22.24 18.35
N LEU A 49 -7.54 -20.90 18.37
CA LEU A 49 -8.39 -20.10 19.26
C LEU A 49 -9.89 -20.08 18.85
N GLN A 50 -10.28 -20.93 17.89
CA GLN A 50 -11.66 -21.13 17.48
C GLN A 50 -12.32 -22.33 18.19
N ASP A 51 -11.55 -23.25 18.78
CA ASP A 51 -12.10 -24.44 19.45
C ASP A 51 -12.49 -24.20 20.93
N GLU A 52 -11.93 -23.18 21.60
CA GLU A 52 -12.26 -22.87 23.01
C GLU A 52 -13.19 -21.66 23.21
N MET A 53 -13.50 -20.90 22.15
CA MET A 53 -14.47 -19.79 22.21
C MET A 53 -15.67 -20.11 21.31
N GLY A 54 -16.48 -21.04 21.79
CA GLY A 54 -17.65 -21.57 21.11
C GLY A 54 -18.68 -20.52 20.71
N ASP A 55 -19.27 -20.75 19.54
CA ASP A 55 -20.70 -20.69 19.15
C ASP A 55 -21.63 -19.62 19.74
N THR A 56 -21.11 -18.56 20.34
CA THR A 56 -21.88 -17.45 20.95
C THR A 56 -21.43 -16.07 20.47
N ALA A 57 -20.39 -15.98 19.64
CA ALA A 57 -20.05 -14.78 18.89
C ALA A 57 -20.83 -14.71 17.55
N MET A 58 -22.16 -14.90 17.60
CA MET A 58 -23.03 -14.61 16.46
C MET A 58 -22.92 -13.11 16.11
N GLY A 59 -22.30 -12.80 14.97
CA GLY A 59 -22.40 -11.49 14.32
C GLY A 59 -21.15 -10.61 14.28
N THR A 60 -19.98 -11.10 14.71
CA THR A 60 -18.71 -10.43 14.39
C THR A 60 -18.11 -11.13 13.19
N ASP A 61 -18.41 -10.59 12.01
CA ASP A 61 -17.76 -10.92 10.75
C ASP A 61 -16.24 -11.04 10.96
N THR A 62 -15.74 -12.28 10.94
CA THR A 62 -14.30 -12.59 10.88
C THR A 62 -13.64 -12.02 9.62
N THR A 63 -14.45 -11.50 8.68
CA THR A 63 -14.02 -10.70 7.53
C THR A 63 -13.61 -9.27 7.88
N SER A 64 -14.00 -8.72 9.04
CA SER A 64 -13.68 -7.36 9.47
C SER A 64 -12.20 -7.20 9.87
N ILE A 65 -11.63 -8.24 10.50
CA ILE A 65 -10.23 -8.20 10.93
C ILE A 65 -9.30 -8.45 9.72
N SER A 66 -9.74 -9.29 8.79
CA SER A 66 -9.02 -9.51 7.52
C SER A 66 -9.05 -8.31 6.57
N ARG A 67 -9.90 -7.30 6.83
CA ARG A 67 -10.04 -6.06 6.04
C ARG A 67 -9.46 -4.81 6.73
N GLY A 68 -8.73 -4.98 7.84
CA GLY A 68 -8.11 -3.85 8.54
C GLY A 68 -9.12 -2.86 9.13
N THR A 69 -10.33 -3.29 9.48
CA THR A 69 -11.32 -2.38 10.09
C THR A 69 -11.10 -2.21 11.58
N ILE A 70 -11.01 -0.96 12.02
CA ILE A 70 -11.02 -0.56 13.43
C ILE A 70 -12.37 -0.99 14.04
N LEU A 71 -12.33 -1.73 15.16
CA LEU A 71 -13.51 -2.07 15.96
C LEU A 71 -14.05 -0.78 16.61
N ILE A 72 -14.99 -0.10 15.96
CA ILE A 72 -15.81 0.91 16.64
C ILE A 72 -16.93 0.15 17.37
N PRO A 73 -17.09 0.35 18.69
CA PRO A 73 -18.18 -0.24 19.46
C PRO A 73 -19.54 0.08 18.81
N ARG A 74 -20.45 -0.91 18.77
CA ARG A 74 -21.82 -0.83 18.21
C ARG A 74 -22.64 0.35 18.79
N GLU A 75 -22.20 0.85 19.94
CA GLU A 75 -22.72 1.92 20.78
C GLU A 75 -22.44 3.32 20.21
N VAL A 76 -21.62 3.45 19.16
CA VAL A 76 -21.48 4.72 18.42
C VAL A 76 -22.38 4.70 17.16
N LEU A 77 -22.68 3.52 16.62
CA LEU A 77 -23.49 3.35 15.40
C LEU A 77 -24.96 3.75 15.57
N TRP A 78 -25.54 3.56 16.76
CA TRP A 78 -26.94 3.91 17.00
C TRP A 78 -27.20 5.42 17.06
N TYR A 79 -26.18 6.22 17.43
CA TYR A 79 -26.29 7.68 17.54
C TYR A 79 -26.17 8.40 16.19
N LEU A 80 -25.50 7.79 15.20
CA LEU A 80 -25.25 8.43 13.89
C LEU A 80 -26.30 8.08 12.82
N GLY A 81 -27.20 7.13 13.08
CA GLY A 81 -28.16 6.67 12.09
C GLY A 81 -27.52 5.80 10.99
N PRO A 82 -28.24 4.79 10.48
CA PRO A 82 -27.65 3.70 9.68
C PRO A 82 -26.96 4.14 8.38
N LYS A 83 -27.40 5.25 7.76
CA LYS A 83 -26.78 5.77 6.53
C LYS A 83 -25.46 6.48 6.78
N VAL A 84 -25.38 7.33 7.82
CA VAL A 84 -24.15 8.08 8.15
C VAL A 84 -23.12 7.14 8.78
N ALA A 85 -23.56 6.23 9.64
CA ALA A 85 -22.71 5.18 10.21
C ALA A 85 -22.01 4.35 9.13
N ASN A 86 -22.74 3.86 8.13
CA ASN A 86 -22.15 3.08 7.04
C ASN A 86 -21.20 3.89 6.16
N LEU A 87 -21.48 5.18 5.93
CA LEU A 87 -20.59 6.05 5.17
C LEU A 87 -19.29 6.32 5.95
N VAL A 88 -19.40 6.66 7.23
CA VAL A 88 -18.24 6.88 8.11
C VAL A 88 -17.40 5.61 8.23
N MET A 89 -18.04 4.43 8.41
CA MET A 89 -17.31 3.16 8.47
C MET A 89 -16.59 2.84 7.16
N GLN A 90 -17.23 3.04 6.00
CA GLN A 90 -16.56 2.85 4.72
C GLN A 90 -15.38 3.80 4.56
N PHE A 91 -15.54 5.07 4.91
CA PHE A 91 -14.47 6.06 4.83
C PHE A 91 -13.28 5.70 5.74
N LEU A 92 -13.57 5.34 7.00
CA LEU A 92 -12.54 4.96 7.97
C LEU A 92 -11.82 3.67 7.56
N SER A 93 -12.56 2.66 7.11
CA SER A 93 -12.01 1.41 6.57
C SER A 93 -11.06 1.66 5.40
N ARG A 94 -11.45 2.54 4.46
CA ARG A 94 -10.60 2.89 3.31
C ARG A 94 -9.34 3.63 3.74
N ILE A 95 -9.43 4.54 4.71
CA ILE A 95 -8.25 5.23 5.25
C ILE A 95 -7.30 4.25 5.93
N THR A 96 -7.82 3.32 6.73
CA THR A 96 -6.98 2.31 7.38
C THR A 96 -6.31 1.40 6.36
N GLU A 97 -7.05 0.92 5.34
CA GLU A 97 -6.49 0.12 4.25
C GLU A 97 -5.35 0.86 3.52
N VAL A 98 -5.55 2.16 3.23
CA VAL A 98 -4.53 3.00 2.60
C VAL A 98 -3.33 3.17 3.51
N LEU A 99 -3.52 3.50 4.80
CA LEU A 99 -2.45 3.63 5.78
C LEU A 99 -1.62 2.36 5.93
N TRP A 100 -2.25 1.19 5.79
CA TRP A 100 -1.56 -0.09 5.85
C TRP A 100 -0.75 -0.38 4.59
N LYS A 101 -1.21 0.05 3.41
CA LYS A 101 -0.51 -0.16 2.13
C LYS A 101 0.58 0.89 1.84
N CYS A 102 0.55 2.04 2.51
CA CYS A 102 1.47 3.14 2.28
C CYS A 102 2.94 2.95 2.74
N PRO A 103 3.30 2.14 3.77
CA PRO A 103 4.66 2.18 4.32
C PRO A 103 5.77 1.77 3.34
N VAL A 104 5.52 0.78 2.48
CA VAL A 104 6.51 0.35 1.47
C VAL A 104 6.78 1.44 0.42
N PRO A 105 5.76 2.01 -0.27
CA PRO A 105 6.01 3.11 -1.20
C PRO A 105 6.57 4.37 -0.51
N ILE A 106 6.25 4.63 0.76
CA ILE A 106 6.89 5.72 1.54
C ILE A 106 8.41 5.51 1.62
N ILE A 107 8.86 4.29 1.92
CA ILE A 107 10.29 3.98 2.02
C ILE A 107 10.98 4.12 0.67
N LEU A 108 10.34 3.67 -0.42
CA LEU A 108 10.85 3.86 -1.78
C LEU A 108 11.04 5.36 -2.10
N PHE A 109 10.01 6.18 -1.85
CA PHE A 109 10.09 7.63 -2.06
C PHE A 109 11.13 8.29 -1.18
N LEU A 110 11.24 7.88 0.08
CA LEU A 110 12.23 8.41 1.01
C LEU A 110 13.66 8.10 0.56
N GLY A 111 13.93 6.89 0.07
CA GLY A 111 15.22 6.53 -0.52
C GLY A 111 15.54 7.36 -1.77
N GLY A 112 14.53 7.56 -2.63
CA GLY A 112 14.64 8.42 -3.80
C GLY A 112 14.94 9.88 -3.46
N LEU A 113 14.23 10.46 -2.50
CA LEU A 113 14.47 11.82 -2.03
C LEU A 113 15.86 11.99 -1.41
N GLN A 114 16.36 10.98 -0.70
CA GLN A 114 17.70 10.99 -0.10
C GLN A 114 18.84 10.83 -1.12
N SER A 115 18.56 10.29 -2.31
CA SER A 115 19.56 10.24 -3.40
C SER A 115 19.84 11.61 -4.05
N ILE A 116 18.95 12.60 -3.85
CA ILE A 116 19.14 13.94 -4.39
C ILE A 116 20.19 14.68 -3.55
N SER A 117 21.26 15.17 -4.18
CA SER A 117 22.32 15.88 -3.47
C SER A 117 21.82 17.19 -2.86
N GLY A 118 22.21 17.46 -1.61
CA GLY A 118 21.88 18.72 -0.93
C GLY A 118 22.42 19.96 -1.66
N SER A 119 23.54 19.81 -2.39
CA SER A 119 24.15 20.86 -3.20
C SER A 119 23.22 21.41 -4.27
N LEU A 120 22.35 20.58 -4.85
CA LEU A 120 21.39 21.03 -5.87
C LEU A 120 20.37 22.02 -5.27
N TYR A 121 19.92 21.75 -4.04
CA TYR A 121 19.00 22.63 -3.32
C TYR A 121 19.68 23.91 -2.84
N GLU A 122 20.96 23.86 -2.48
CA GLU A 122 21.73 25.05 -2.10
C GLU A 122 21.95 25.97 -3.30
N SER A 123 22.36 25.42 -4.46
CA SER A 123 22.50 26.21 -5.69
C SER A 123 21.17 26.84 -6.12
N ALA A 124 20.06 26.08 -6.07
CA ALA A 124 18.75 26.62 -6.40
C ALA A 124 18.31 27.75 -5.46
N LYS A 125 18.69 27.69 -4.17
CA LYS A 125 18.43 28.77 -3.22
C LYS A 125 19.28 30.02 -3.51
N VAL A 126 20.54 29.84 -3.96
CA VAL A 126 21.39 30.95 -4.39
C VAL A 126 20.80 31.64 -5.62
N ASP A 127 20.19 30.88 -6.52
CA ASP A 127 19.48 31.39 -7.71
C ASP A 127 18.09 32.00 -7.38
N GLY A 128 17.70 32.04 -6.10
CA GLY A 128 16.42 32.64 -5.66
C GLY A 128 15.19 31.78 -5.91
N ALA A 129 15.34 30.48 -6.21
CA ALA A 129 14.22 29.59 -6.44
C ALA A 129 13.41 29.34 -5.16
N THR A 130 12.09 29.45 -5.25
CA THR A 130 11.17 29.14 -4.15
C THR A 130 11.09 27.63 -3.90
N GLN A 131 10.65 27.22 -2.70
CA GLN A 131 10.45 25.79 -2.37
C GLN A 131 9.46 25.09 -3.31
N TRP A 132 8.46 25.81 -3.79
CA TRP A 132 7.49 25.31 -4.75
C TRP A 132 8.13 25.06 -6.13
N GLU A 133 8.95 25.98 -6.59
CA GLU A 133 9.68 25.81 -7.85
C GLU A 133 10.72 24.68 -7.76
N MET A 134 11.44 24.58 -6.64
CA MET A 134 12.35 23.47 -6.38
C MET A 134 11.61 22.12 -6.40
N PHE A 135 10.42 22.04 -5.83
CA PHE A 135 9.63 20.80 -5.88
C PHE A 135 9.30 20.38 -7.32
N TRP A 136 8.77 21.28 -8.14
CA TRP A 136 8.35 20.94 -9.50
C TRP A 136 9.50 20.79 -10.49
N LYS A 137 10.59 21.57 -10.35
CA LYS A 137 11.70 21.59 -11.29
C LYS A 137 12.86 20.68 -10.92
N ILE A 138 13.02 20.35 -9.63
CA ILE A 138 14.12 19.52 -9.15
C ILE A 138 13.57 18.21 -8.59
N THR A 139 12.76 18.29 -7.53
CA THR A 139 12.37 17.09 -6.78
C THR A 139 11.54 16.13 -7.63
N LEU A 140 10.44 16.60 -8.22
CA LEU A 140 9.51 15.78 -9.00
C LEU A 140 10.14 15.09 -10.22
N PRO A 141 10.93 15.76 -11.07
CA PRO A 141 11.58 15.09 -12.19
C PRO A 141 12.67 14.11 -11.73
N MET A 142 13.44 14.43 -10.68
CA MET A 142 14.49 13.54 -10.19
C MET A 142 13.93 12.27 -9.52
N ILE A 143 12.78 12.35 -8.85
CA ILE A 143 12.11 11.17 -8.29
C ILE A 143 11.23 10.45 -9.32
N GLY A 144 11.17 10.91 -10.58
CA GLY A 144 10.32 10.32 -11.62
C GLY A 144 10.50 8.81 -11.78
N ASP A 145 11.76 8.36 -11.76
CA ASP A 145 12.10 6.93 -11.83
C ASP A 145 11.62 6.17 -10.58
N ILE A 146 11.68 6.80 -9.40
CA ILE A 146 11.15 6.20 -8.16
C ILE A 146 9.62 6.17 -8.17
N ILE A 147 8.94 7.18 -8.72
CA ILE A 147 7.48 7.19 -8.89
C ILE A 147 7.03 5.99 -9.73
N LEU A 148 7.74 5.71 -10.82
CA LEU A 148 7.47 4.54 -11.66
C LEU A 148 7.62 3.24 -10.85
N VAL A 149 8.73 3.08 -10.12
CA VAL A 149 8.96 1.90 -9.29
C VAL A 149 7.87 1.73 -8.24
N ALA A 150 7.45 2.82 -7.58
CA ALA A 150 6.35 2.80 -6.61
C ALA A 150 5.02 2.41 -7.25
N ILE A 151 4.71 2.91 -8.45
CA ILE A 151 3.50 2.53 -9.20
C ILE A 151 3.52 1.03 -9.53
N ILE A 152 4.63 0.52 -10.08
CA ILE A 152 4.78 -0.91 -10.39
C ILE A 152 4.62 -1.75 -9.12
N TYR A 153 5.25 -1.36 -8.02
CA TYR A 153 5.10 -2.04 -6.75
C TYR A 153 3.64 -2.11 -6.31
N THR A 154 2.93 -0.97 -6.26
CA THR A 154 1.52 -0.95 -5.84
C THR A 154 0.60 -1.75 -6.76
N LEU A 155 0.98 -1.89 -8.03
CA LEU A 155 0.26 -2.72 -8.98
C LEU A 155 0.46 -4.21 -8.69
N ILE A 156 1.71 -4.64 -8.50
CA ILE A 156 2.04 -6.03 -8.14
C ILE A 156 1.38 -6.42 -6.83
N ASP A 157 1.42 -5.52 -5.84
CA ASP A 157 0.77 -5.70 -4.54
C ASP A 157 -0.74 -5.95 -4.72
N MET A 158 -1.42 -5.15 -5.54
CA MET A 158 -2.85 -5.33 -5.84
C MET A 158 -3.17 -6.66 -6.54
N PHE A 159 -2.32 -7.12 -7.45
CA PHE A 159 -2.53 -8.40 -8.13
C PHE A 159 -2.24 -9.60 -7.22
N THR A 160 -1.32 -9.46 -6.27
CA THR A 160 -0.90 -10.54 -5.36
C THR A 160 -1.71 -10.56 -4.07
N GLU A 161 -2.51 -9.52 -3.82
CA GLU A 161 -3.33 -9.41 -2.62
C GLU A 161 -4.30 -10.59 -2.47
N SER A 162 -4.39 -11.15 -1.26
CA SER A 162 -5.21 -12.33 -0.95
C SER A 162 -6.71 -12.09 -1.17
N THR A 163 -7.16 -10.83 -1.12
CA THR A 163 -8.54 -10.44 -1.38
C THR A 163 -8.87 -10.32 -2.87
N ASN A 164 -7.88 -10.41 -3.75
CA ASN A 164 -8.12 -10.37 -5.19
C ASN A 164 -8.92 -11.62 -5.60
N SER A 165 -9.98 -11.44 -6.39
CA SER A 165 -10.85 -12.54 -6.82
C SER A 165 -10.06 -13.68 -7.49
N VAL A 166 -9.06 -13.37 -8.32
CA VAL A 166 -8.25 -14.38 -9.00
C VAL A 166 -7.37 -15.15 -8.01
N MET A 167 -6.68 -14.43 -7.12
CA MET A 167 -5.84 -15.06 -6.09
C MET A 167 -6.65 -15.86 -5.08
N ALA A 168 -7.82 -15.37 -4.67
CA ALA A 168 -8.73 -16.07 -3.78
C ALA A 168 -9.25 -17.37 -4.42
N ASN A 169 -9.54 -17.37 -5.73
CA ASN A 169 -9.91 -18.57 -6.48
C ASN A 169 -8.76 -19.58 -6.53
N ILE A 170 -7.54 -19.15 -6.88
CA ILE A 170 -6.34 -20.01 -6.90
C ILE A 170 -6.11 -20.62 -5.52
N HIS A 171 -6.20 -19.80 -4.46
CA HIS A 171 -6.00 -20.24 -3.09
C HIS A 171 -7.08 -21.25 -2.64
N SER A 172 -8.34 -21.01 -2.98
CA SER A 172 -9.44 -21.94 -2.72
C SER A 172 -9.25 -23.27 -3.46
N MET A 173 -8.84 -23.24 -4.73
CA MET A 173 -8.62 -24.46 -5.52
C MET A 173 -7.44 -25.28 -5.01
N ALA A 174 -6.37 -24.62 -4.56
CA ALA A 174 -5.21 -25.27 -3.97
C ALA A 174 -5.53 -25.92 -2.62
N PHE A 175 -6.14 -25.16 -1.70
CA PHE A 175 -6.21 -25.57 -0.29
C PHE A 175 -7.58 -26.10 0.16
N LYS A 176 -8.69 -25.69 -0.47
CA LYS A 176 -10.02 -26.23 -0.15
C LYS A 176 -10.40 -27.42 -1.02
N SER A 177 -10.07 -27.35 -2.31
CA SER A 177 -10.40 -28.42 -3.26
C SER A 177 -9.28 -29.44 -3.46
N THR A 178 -8.12 -29.25 -2.80
CA THR A 178 -6.92 -30.11 -2.89
C THR A 178 -6.47 -30.41 -4.33
N ARG A 179 -6.78 -29.51 -5.28
CA ARG A 179 -6.41 -29.64 -6.71
C ARG A 179 -5.15 -28.82 -6.98
N PHE A 180 -4.04 -29.24 -6.40
CA PHE A 180 -2.77 -28.52 -6.48
C PHE A 180 -2.27 -28.35 -7.92
N GLU A 181 -2.48 -29.34 -8.77
CA GLU A 181 -2.08 -29.32 -10.18
C GLU A 181 -2.78 -28.21 -10.97
N TYR A 182 -4.11 -28.10 -10.80
CA TYR A 182 -4.93 -27.09 -11.47
C TYR A 182 -4.62 -25.68 -10.93
N ALA A 183 -4.46 -25.55 -9.62
CA ALA A 183 -4.12 -24.29 -9.00
C ALA A 183 -2.72 -23.80 -9.42
N ALA A 184 -1.74 -24.70 -9.55
CA ALA A 184 -0.41 -24.38 -10.05
C ALA A 184 -0.44 -23.88 -11.50
N ALA A 185 -1.22 -24.53 -12.38
CA ALA A 185 -1.38 -24.10 -13.76
C ALA A 185 -2.00 -22.69 -13.86
N LEU A 186 -3.06 -22.41 -13.08
CA LEU A 186 -3.66 -21.07 -13.00
C LEU A 186 -2.70 -20.02 -12.47
N ALA A 187 -1.90 -20.35 -11.45
CA ALA A 187 -0.89 -19.45 -10.90
C ALA A 187 0.20 -19.12 -11.94
N CYS A 188 0.67 -20.10 -12.70
CA CYS A 188 1.63 -19.87 -13.79
C CYS A 188 1.07 -18.94 -14.86
N ILE A 189 -0.18 -19.15 -15.29
CA ILE A 189 -0.85 -18.26 -16.25
C ILE A 189 -0.96 -16.84 -15.68
N TYR A 190 -1.33 -16.71 -14.41
CA TYR A 190 -1.46 -15.42 -13.74
C TYR A 190 -0.13 -14.66 -13.64
N ILE A 191 0.97 -15.36 -13.34
CA ILE A 191 2.33 -14.79 -13.34
C ILE A 191 2.69 -14.25 -14.73
N VAL A 192 2.41 -15.00 -15.80
CA VAL A 192 2.68 -14.55 -17.18
C VAL A 192 1.89 -13.27 -17.50
N ILE A 193 0.62 -13.19 -17.11
CA ILE A 193 -0.21 -12.00 -17.30
C ILE A 193 0.40 -10.79 -16.57
N ILE A 194 0.82 -10.98 -15.31
CA ILE A 194 1.45 -9.91 -14.52
C ILE A 194 2.75 -9.45 -15.17
N LEU A 195 3.61 -10.38 -15.64
CA LEU A 195 4.87 -10.04 -16.32
C LEU A 195 4.65 -9.25 -17.61
N VAL A 196 3.66 -9.63 -18.42
CA VAL A 196 3.29 -8.89 -19.63
C VAL A 196 2.84 -7.48 -19.27
N LEU A 197 2.01 -7.33 -18.24
CA LEU A 197 1.50 -6.03 -17.81
C LEU A 197 2.63 -5.12 -17.31
N ILE A 198 3.56 -5.66 -16.51
CA ILE A 198 4.77 -4.93 -16.08
C ILE A 198 5.61 -4.51 -17.28
N GLY A 199 5.82 -5.42 -18.25
CA GLY A 199 6.57 -5.13 -19.47
C GLY A 199 5.95 -4.00 -20.30
N VAL A 200 4.62 -3.97 -20.41
CA VAL A 200 3.89 -2.88 -21.08
C VAL A 200 4.07 -1.54 -20.36
N ILE A 201 3.95 -1.51 -19.02
CA ILE A 201 4.13 -0.29 -18.24
C ILE A 201 5.55 0.23 -18.37
N PHE A 202 6.55 -0.64 -18.26
CA PHE A 202 7.95 -0.27 -18.41
C PHE A 202 8.23 0.24 -19.84
N GLY A 203 7.66 -0.40 -20.86
CA GLY A 203 7.73 0.04 -22.24
C GLY A 203 7.14 1.44 -22.46
N ILE A 204 5.95 1.71 -21.91
CA ILE A 204 5.31 3.03 -21.97
C ILE A 204 6.18 4.09 -21.28
N ALA A 205 6.70 3.78 -20.10
CA ALA A 205 7.55 4.71 -19.37
C ALA A 205 8.88 4.99 -20.10
N ALA A 206 9.51 3.98 -20.69
CA ALA A 206 10.71 4.14 -21.50
C ALA A 206 10.45 5.03 -22.74
N LEU A 207 9.27 4.92 -23.36
CA LEU A 207 8.87 5.79 -24.46
C LEU A 207 8.68 7.24 -24.02
N ILE A 208 8.07 7.47 -22.85
CA ILE A 208 7.89 8.82 -22.28
C ILE A 208 9.24 9.46 -21.94
N SER A 209 10.15 8.71 -21.33
CA SER A 209 11.52 9.18 -21.03
C SER A 209 12.28 9.57 -22.30
N LYS A 210 12.16 8.78 -23.37
CA LYS A 210 12.77 9.08 -24.67
C LYS A 210 12.17 10.32 -25.36
N SER A 211 10.92 10.66 -25.07
CA SER A 211 10.25 11.85 -25.59
C SER A 211 10.63 13.14 -24.85
N ASN A 212 10.95 13.05 -23.56
CA ASN A 212 11.38 14.22 -22.76
C ASN A 212 12.86 14.61 -22.98
N ASN A 213 13.64 13.75 -23.63
CA ASN A 213 15.05 13.95 -23.94
C ASN A 213 15.31 14.39 -25.39
N LYS A 214 14.25 14.74 -26.13
CA LYS A 214 14.27 15.35 -27.47
C LYS A 214 13.74 16.77 -27.38
#